data_AF-A0A8H4I1U4-F1
#
_entry.id   AF-A0A8H4I1U4-F1
#
_cell.length_a   1.000
_cell.length_b   1.000
_cell.length_c   1.000
_cell.angle_alpha   90.00
_cell.angle_beta   90.00
_cell.angle_gamma   90.00
#
_symmetry.space_group_name_H-M   'P 1'
#
loop_
_entity.id
_entity.type
_entity.pdbx_description
1 polymer ?
#
loop_
_entity_poly.entity_id
_entity_poly.type
_entity_poly.pdbx_seq_one_letter_code
_entity_poly.pdbx_strand_id
1 'polypeptide(L)'
;MTTDRPSIPRKGKKLYVDQLTTNDFYLHIHISRLGQGSEAEVRQRDLRAELLQAEAAHFAKKNGVPINEPVTESAAPKRLLEGGPPDGANEAEEEDPEAKRRRILEETREIDADSEGSEDDSSEEESDDEDEAAELMRELEKIKRERLEQKEKEERERAAKEEEQREYDIARGNPLLNPQDFNLKRRWDDDVVFKNQARGTEEKRGKEFVNDLLRSDFHKRFMSKYVR
;
A
#
# COMPACT_ATOMS: atom_id res chain seq x y z
N MET A 1 27.60 -50.64 35.84
CA MET A 1 26.26 -50.08 36.12
C MET A 1 26.34 -48.59 35.87
N THR A 2 25.57 -48.02 34.94
CA THR A 2 25.63 -46.59 34.60
C THR A 2 24.69 -45.80 35.54
N THR A 3 25.24 -44.80 36.24
CA THR A 3 24.51 -43.99 37.24
C THR A 3 23.73 -42.82 36.63
N ASP A 4 24.10 -42.37 35.42
CA ASP A 4 23.41 -41.28 34.73
C ASP A 4 22.33 -41.86 33.81
N ARG A 5 21.09 -41.91 34.33
CA ARG A 5 19.90 -42.24 33.53
C ARG A 5 19.04 -40.99 33.31
N PRO A 6 18.45 -40.84 32.11
CA PRO A 6 17.51 -39.76 31.85
C PRO A 6 16.31 -39.84 32.80
N SER A 7 15.88 -38.69 33.29
CA SER A 7 14.79 -38.57 34.27
C SER A 7 13.42 -38.89 33.64
N ILE A 8 12.60 -39.67 34.35
CA ILE A 8 11.21 -39.92 34.00
C ILE A 8 10.34 -39.06 34.94
N PRO A 9 9.34 -38.31 34.42
CA PRO A 9 8.52 -37.45 35.26
C PRO A 9 7.78 -38.27 36.33
N ARG A 10 7.85 -37.81 37.59
CA ARG A 10 7.13 -38.41 38.70
C ARG A 10 5.66 -37.99 38.66
N LYS A 11 4.74 -38.96 38.77
CA LYS A 11 3.30 -38.68 38.94
C LYS A 11 3.07 -38.04 40.32
N GLY A 12 2.50 -36.85 40.34
CA GLY A 12 2.16 -36.14 41.56
C GLY A 12 1.05 -36.85 42.34
N LYS A 13 1.24 -37.01 43.65
CA LYS A 13 0.19 -37.33 44.63
C LYS A 13 0.24 -36.25 45.70
N LYS A 14 -0.91 -35.74 46.15
CA LYS A 14 -0.94 -34.81 47.28
C LYS A 14 -0.45 -35.54 48.53
N LEU A 15 0.73 -35.17 49.02
CA LEU A 15 1.20 -35.55 50.34
C LEU A 15 0.91 -34.35 51.24
N TYR A 16 -0.01 -34.54 52.17
CA TYR A 16 -0.27 -33.54 53.19
C TYR A 16 0.86 -33.60 54.21
N VAL A 17 1.51 -32.47 54.44
CA VAL A 17 2.58 -32.31 55.42
C VAL A 17 2.24 -31.05 56.22
N ASP A 18 2.24 -31.14 57.54
CA ASP A 18 1.82 -30.05 58.45
C ASP A 18 2.90 -28.97 58.65
N GLN A 19 3.66 -28.66 57.60
CA GLN A 19 4.71 -27.65 57.61
C GLN A 19 4.30 -26.51 56.68
N LEU A 20 4.15 -25.30 57.23
CA LEU A 20 3.89 -24.09 56.46
C LEU A 20 5.19 -23.33 56.22
N THR A 21 5.36 -22.83 55.00
CA THR A 21 6.44 -21.94 54.57
C THR A 21 5.96 -20.50 54.51
N THR A 22 6.89 -19.55 54.44
CA THR A 22 6.57 -18.11 54.34
C THR A 22 5.70 -17.77 53.12
N ASN A 23 5.78 -18.55 52.04
CA ASN A 23 4.98 -18.35 50.83
C ASN A 23 3.56 -18.92 50.93
N ASP A 24 3.26 -19.71 51.96
CA ASP A 24 1.92 -20.31 52.16
C ASP A 24 0.94 -19.33 52.83
N PHE A 25 1.42 -18.17 53.28
CA PHE A 25 0.61 -17.14 53.90
C PHE A 25 0.21 -16.06 52.88
N TYR A 26 -1.10 -15.78 52.82
CA TYR A 26 -1.75 -14.70 52.07
C TYR A 26 -1.68 -14.76 50.53
N LEU A 27 -2.72 -15.34 49.93
CA LEU A 27 -3.06 -15.10 48.53
C LEU A 27 -3.88 -13.82 48.40
N HIS A 28 -3.43 -12.89 47.57
CA HIS A 28 -4.16 -11.68 47.24
C HIS A 28 -5.02 -11.91 46.00
N ILE A 29 -6.32 -11.67 46.11
CA ILE A 29 -7.27 -11.78 44.99
C ILE A 29 -7.65 -10.37 44.54
N HIS A 30 -7.40 -10.06 43.27
CA HIS A 30 -7.89 -8.84 42.63
C HIS A 30 -9.18 -9.13 41.87
N ILE A 31 -10.22 -8.33 42.13
CA ILE A 31 -11.51 -8.39 41.43
C ILE A 31 -11.57 -7.23 40.44
N SER A 32 -11.94 -7.52 39.19
CA SER A 32 -12.12 -6.50 38.14
C SER A 32 -13.20 -5.51 38.54
N ARG A 33 -12.86 -4.22 38.57
CA ARG A 33 -13.82 -3.13 38.81
C ARG A 33 -14.64 -2.86 37.55
N LEU A 34 -15.76 -2.15 37.71
CA LEU A 34 -16.54 -1.64 36.59
C LEU A 34 -15.64 -0.79 35.67
N GLY A 35 -15.70 -1.04 34.36
CA GLY A 35 -14.86 -0.41 33.35
C GLY A 35 -13.51 -1.09 33.09
N GLN A 36 -13.14 -2.14 33.85
CA GLN A 36 -11.94 -2.96 33.59
C GLN A 36 -12.24 -4.23 32.77
N GLY A 37 -13.40 -4.28 32.11
CA GLY A 37 -13.83 -5.48 31.38
C GLY A 37 -14.35 -6.57 32.32
N SER A 38 -15.27 -6.21 33.22
CA SER A 38 -16.00 -7.21 34.01
C SER A 38 -16.81 -8.14 33.09
N GLU A 39 -17.02 -9.39 33.51
CA GLU A 39 -17.74 -10.38 32.69
C GLU A 39 -19.14 -9.90 32.27
N ALA A 40 -19.84 -9.20 33.18
CA ALA A 40 -21.15 -8.64 32.92
C ALA A 40 -21.13 -7.60 31.78
N GLU A 41 -20.10 -6.76 31.71
CA GLU A 41 -19.98 -5.78 30.63
C GLU A 41 -19.54 -6.43 29.31
N VAL A 42 -18.66 -7.43 29.36
CA VAL A 42 -18.20 -8.14 28.15
C VAL A 42 -19.38 -8.87 27.48
N ARG A 43 -20.29 -9.44 28.26
CA ARG A 43 -21.50 -10.10 27.74
C ARG A 43 -22.49 -9.13 27.06
N GLN A 44 -22.44 -7.85 27.40
CA GLN A 44 -23.33 -6.83 26.84
C GLN A 44 -22.76 -6.16 25.57
N ARG A 45 -21.45 -6.31 25.31
CA ARG A 45 -20.77 -5.64 24.19
C ARG A 45 -20.75 -6.52 22.95
N ASP A 46 -21.01 -5.90 21.80
CA ASP A 46 -20.83 -6.52 20.50
C ASP A 46 -19.35 -6.50 20.07
N LEU A 47 -18.56 -7.41 20.65
CA LEU A 47 -17.09 -7.47 20.49
C LEU A 47 -16.65 -7.55 19.02
N ARG A 48 -17.45 -8.19 18.17
CA ARG A 48 -17.16 -8.31 16.73
C ARG A 48 -17.17 -6.95 16.04
N ALA A 49 -18.19 -6.12 16.32
CA ALA A 49 -18.33 -4.81 15.69
C ALA A 49 -17.21 -3.85 16.15
N GLU A 50 -16.90 -3.87 17.44
CA GLU A 50 -15.80 -3.09 18.02
C GLU A 50 -14.44 -3.47 17.42
N LEU A 51 -14.17 -4.78 17.26
CA LEU A 51 -12.95 -5.28 16.65
C LEU A 51 -12.82 -4.82 15.20
N LEU A 52 -13.87 -4.94 14.39
CA LEU A 52 -13.85 -4.48 12.99
C LEU A 52 -13.61 -2.97 12.89
N GLN A 53 -14.21 -2.17 13.77
CA GLN A 53 -13.98 -0.72 13.81
C GLN A 53 -12.52 -0.39 14.20
N ALA A 54 -11.98 -1.09 15.20
CA ALA A 54 -10.61 -0.90 15.66
C ALA A 54 -9.59 -1.30 14.58
N GLU A 55 -9.84 -2.40 13.86
CA GLU A 55 -9.04 -2.81 12.71
C GLU A 55 -9.07 -1.75 11.61
N ALA A 56 -10.27 -1.30 11.20
CA ALA A 56 -10.41 -0.26 10.19
C ALA A 56 -9.65 1.04 10.57
N ALA A 57 -9.73 1.47 11.83
CA ALA A 57 -9.00 2.63 12.33
C ALA A 57 -7.47 2.42 12.31
N HIS A 58 -7.00 1.22 12.66
CA HIS A 58 -5.58 0.87 12.62
C HIS A 58 -5.04 0.85 11.18
N PHE A 59 -5.78 0.26 10.23
CA PHE A 59 -5.41 0.24 8.83
C PHE A 59 -5.42 1.66 8.22
N ALA A 60 -6.43 2.47 8.52
CA ALA A 60 -6.47 3.87 8.11
C ALA A 60 -5.26 4.67 8.63
N LYS A 61 -4.87 4.44 9.90
CA LYS A 61 -3.68 5.07 10.50
C LYS A 61 -2.38 4.59 9.84
N LYS A 62 -2.27 3.31 9.49
CA LYS A 62 -1.11 2.75 8.78
C LYS A 62 -0.97 3.31 7.36
N ASN A 63 -2.09 3.59 6.69
CA ASN A 63 -2.12 4.07 5.31
C ASN A 63 -1.88 5.60 5.16
N GLY A 64 -1.67 6.33 6.25
CA GLY A 64 -1.53 7.80 6.29
C GLY A 64 -0.15 8.43 5.96
N VAL A 65 0.48 8.09 4.81
CA VAL A 65 1.38 8.96 3.95
C VAL A 65 2.88 9.19 4.35
N PRO A 66 3.90 9.49 3.46
CA PRO A 66 4.20 9.17 2.03
C PRO A 66 5.62 8.55 1.75
N ILE A 67 5.83 7.96 0.56
CA ILE A 67 7.00 8.02 -0.38
C ILE A 67 6.97 6.74 -1.27
N ASN A 68 6.70 6.96 -2.56
CA ASN A 68 7.00 6.11 -3.72
C ASN A 68 7.21 4.61 -3.47
N GLU A 69 6.13 3.84 -3.44
CA GLU A 69 6.01 2.54 -4.12
C GLU A 69 4.57 2.05 -3.94
N PRO A 70 3.93 1.49 -4.99
CA PRO A 70 2.62 0.87 -4.83
C PRO A 70 2.78 -0.31 -3.87
N VAL A 71 2.18 -0.22 -2.68
CA VAL A 71 2.05 -1.36 -1.78
C VAL A 71 1.04 -2.30 -2.43
N THR A 72 1.52 -3.12 -3.36
CA THR A 72 0.88 -4.41 -3.65
C THR A 72 0.83 -5.13 -2.32
N GLU A 73 -0.37 -5.53 -1.93
CA GLU A 73 -0.64 -6.40 -0.80
C GLU A 73 0.40 -7.50 -0.75
N SER A 74 1.34 -7.40 0.19
CA SER A 74 2.16 -8.55 0.57
C SER A 74 1.26 -9.46 1.39
N ALA A 75 0.36 -10.13 0.68
CA ALA A 75 -0.18 -11.42 1.05
C ALA A 75 1.02 -12.37 1.18
N ALA A 76 1.73 -12.25 2.29
CA ALA A 76 2.67 -13.25 2.71
C ALA A 76 1.88 -14.56 2.80
N PRO A 77 2.23 -15.59 2.02
CA PRO A 77 1.50 -16.85 2.08
C PRO A 77 1.61 -17.36 3.51
N LYS A 78 0.45 -17.54 4.15
CA LYS A 78 0.33 -18.29 5.42
C LYS A 78 1.17 -19.55 5.24
N ARG A 79 2.27 -19.68 6.00
CA ARG A 79 3.15 -20.86 5.94
C ARG A 79 2.31 -22.05 6.37
N LEU A 80 1.84 -22.80 5.38
CA LEU A 80 1.06 -24.01 5.54
C LEU A 80 1.95 -25.05 6.24
N LEU A 81 1.49 -25.53 7.40
CA LEU A 81 2.07 -26.69 8.06
C LEU A 81 1.89 -27.91 7.14
N GLU A 82 2.98 -28.61 6.91
CA GLU A 82 3.10 -29.81 6.09
C GLU A 82 2.14 -30.91 6.59
N GLY A 83 1.09 -31.22 5.80
CA GLY A 83 0.24 -32.40 5.99
C GLY A 83 -1.28 -32.18 5.81
N GLY A 84 -1.74 -31.94 4.58
CA GLY A 84 -3.16 -32.00 4.19
C GLY A 84 -3.32 -31.91 2.66
N PRO A 85 -4.16 -32.74 1.99
CA PRO A 85 -4.19 -32.82 0.53
C PRO A 85 -4.86 -31.59 -0.11
N PRO A 86 -4.54 -31.29 -1.39
CA PRO A 86 -4.82 -30.01 -2.02
C PRO A 86 -6.23 -29.98 -2.60
N ASP A 87 -7.10 -29.14 -2.05
CA ASP A 87 -8.28 -28.66 -2.75
C ASP A 87 -8.10 -27.17 -2.99
N GLY A 88 -7.77 -26.84 -4.24
CA GLY A 88 -7.61 -25.47 -4.70
C GLY A 88 -8.96 -24.85 -4.98
N ALA A 89 -9.25 -23.74 -4.32
CA ALA A 89 -10.13 -22.70 -4.86
C ALA A 89 -9.89 -21.40 -4.10
N ASN A 90 -9.17 -20.50 -4.78
CA ASN A 90 -9.12 -19.05 -4.62
C ASN A 90 -10.17 -18.40 -3.70
N GLU A 91 -9.67 -17.64 -2.72
CA GLU A 91 -10.25 -16.35 -2.33
C GLU A 91 -10.21 -15.43 -3.55
N ALA A 92 -11.37 -15.02 -4.08
CA ALA A 92 -11.62 -13.67 -4.62
C ALA A 92 -13.08 -13.53 -5.09
N GLU A 93 -13.80 -12.67 -4.38
CA GLU A 93 -15.07 -12.01 -4.73
C GLU A 93 -16.36 -12.82 -4.51
N GLU A 94 -17.11 -12.41 -3.47
CA GLU A 94 -18.58 -12.46 -3.45
C GLU A 94 -19.17 -11.49 -4.50
N GLU A 95 -18.76 -11.62 -5.76
CA GLU A 95 -19.57 -11.18 -6.88
C GLU A 95 -20.26 -12.44 -7.41
N ASP A 96 -21.59 -12.42 -7.46
CA ASP A 96 -22.43 -13.47 -7.98
C ASP A 96 -21.81 -14.06 -9.28
N PRO A 97 -21.56 -15.38 -9.39
CA PRO A 97 -20.96 -15.98 -10.58
C PRO A 97 -21.73 -15.66 -11.88
N GLU A 98 -23.01 -15.27 -11.77
CA GLU A 98 -23.80 -14.74 -12.89
C GLU A 98 -23.36 -13.36 -13.37
N ALA A 99 -22.91 -12.47 -12.47
CA ALA A 99 -22.44 -11.12 -12.82
C ALA A 99 -21.12 -11.17 -13.61
N LYS A 100 -20.19 -12.05 -13.21
CA LYS A 100 -18.95 -12.31 -13.97
C LYS A 100 -19.25 -12.92 -15.35
N ARG A 101 -20.21 -13.85 -15.43
CA ARG A 101 -20.64 -14.42 -16.71
C ARG A 101 -21.27 -13.37 -17.62
N ARG A 102 -22.09 -12.45 -17.10
CA ARG A 102 -22.65 -11.35 -17.90
C ARG A 102 -21.58 -10.41 -18.44
N ARG A 103 -20.65 -9.98 -17.59
CA ARG A 103 -19.55 -9.08 -17.99
C ARG A 103 -18.66 -9.69 -19.08
N ILE A 104 -18.31 -10.96 -18.94
CA ILE A 104 -17.50 -11.68 -19.94
C ILE A 104 -18.28 -11.83 -21.26
N LEU A 105 -19.58 -12.14 -21.22
CA LEU A 105 -20.38 -12.34 -22.43
C LEU A 105 -20.57 -11.02 -23.21
N GLU A 106 -20.73 -9.89 -22.50
CA GLU A 106 -20.82 -8.56 -23.09
C GLU A 106 -19.48 -8.10 -23.69
N GLU A 107 -18.37 -8.28 -22.98
CA GLU A 107 -17.02 -7.99 -23.49
C GLU A 107 -16.65 -8.86 -24.69
N THR A 108 -16.99 -10.16 -24.68
CA THR A 108 -16.75 -11.05 -25.83
C THR A 108 -17.68 -10.76 -27.01
N ARG A 109 -18.87 -10.21 -26.76
CA ARG A 109 -19.81 -9.82 -27.82
C ARG A 109 -19.30 -8.63 -28.61
N GLU A 110 -18.63 -7.68 -27.96
CA GLU A 110 -17.98 -6.55 -28.65
C GLU A 110 -16.80 -7.00 -29.52
N ILE A 111 -16.13 -8.10 -29.15
CA ILE A 111 -14.98 -8.63 -29.87
C ILE A 111 -15.40 -9.54 -31.04
N ASP A 112 -16.51 -10.27 -30.92
CA ASP A 112 -17.04 -11.16 -31.97
C ASP A 112 -17.92 -10.42 -33.01
N ALA A 113 -18.32 -9.17 -32.72
CA ALA A 113 -19.20 -8.36 -33.57
C ALA A 113 -18.50 -7.49 -34.63
N ASP A 114 -17.29 -7.84 -35.07
CA ASP A 114 -16.61 -7.13 -36.16
C ASP A 114 -16.29 -8.05 -37.35
N SER A 115 -17.28 -8.23 -38.24
CA SER A 115 -17.07 -8.52 -39.67
C SER A 115 -18.41 -8.48 -40.45
N GLU A 116 -18.84 -7.29 -40.84
CA GLU A 116 -19.40 -6.90 -42.16
C GLU A 116 -20.39 -5.72 -42.04
N GLY A 117 -20.03 -4.58 -42.63
CA GLY A 117 -20.90 -3.41 -42.71
C GLY A 117 -21.69 -3.37 -44.02
N SER A 118 -22.92 -2.85 -43.96
CA SER A 118 -23.53 -1.95 -44.96
C SER A 118 -25.00 -1.67 -44.65
N GLU A 119 -25.29 -0.37 -44.55
CA GLU A 119 -26.52 0.34 -44.96
C GLU A 119 -27.83 0.21 -44.15
N ASP A 120 -28.18 1.39 -43.59
CA ASP A 120 -29.46 2.12 -43.74
C ASP A 120 -30.77 1.35 -43.50
N ASP A 121 -31.38 1.59 -42.34
CA ASP A 121 -32.83 1.77 -42.28
C ASP A 121 -33.19 2.80 -41.20
N SER A 122 -33.83 3.86 -41.66
CA SER A 122 -34.43 4.93 -40.89
C SER A 122 -35.57 4.40 -40.03
N SER A 123 -35.63 4.79 -38.77
CA SER A 123 -36.84 4.69 -37.95
C SER A 123 -36.82 5.82 -36.92
N GLU A 124 -37.20 7.00 -37.41
CA GLU A 124 -37.63 8.14 -36.61
C GLU A 124 -38.90 7.73 -35.83
N GLU A 125 -38.81 7.58 -34.51
CA GLU A 125 -39.99 7.56 -33.64
C GLU A 125 -40.19 8.99 -33.11
N GLU A 126 -41.08 9.70 -33.79
CA GLU A 126 -41.64 11.00 -33.42
C GLU A 126 -42.32 10.89 -32.05
N SER A 127 -41.65 11.36 -31.01
CA SER A 127 -42.28 11.76 -29.75
C SER A 127 -42.14 13.27 -29.62
N ASP A 128 -43.26 13.93 -29.86
CA ASP A 128 -43.56 15.35 -29.71
C ASP A 128 -43.08 15.91 -28.36
N ASP A 129 -42.02 16.71 -28.40
CA ASP A 129 -41.67 17.78 -27.45
C ASP A 129 -40.67 18.73 -28.16
N GLU A 130 -41.15 19.40 -29.23
CA GLU A 130 -40.37 20.26 -30.14
C GLU A 130 -39.83 21.57 -29.52
N ASP A 131 -40.21 21.90 -28.28
CA ASP A 131 -39.83 23.17 -27.66
C ASP A 131 -38.51 23.13 -26.84
N GLU A 132 -38.08 21.96 -26.33
CA GLU A 132 -36.85 21.84 -25.51
C GLU A 132 -35.57 21.57 -26.33
N ALA A 133 -35.66 20.89 -27.47
CA ALA A 133 -34.50 20.52 -28.29
C ALA A 133 -33.86 21.72 -29.05
N ALA A 134 -34.69 22.70 -29.45
CA ALA A 134 -34.23 23.90 -30.14
C ALA A 134 -33.47 24.85 -29.20
N GLU A 135 -33.85 24.92 -27.92
CA GLU A 135 -33.12 25.68 -26.90
C GLU A 135 -31.74 25.08 -26.62
N LEU A 136 -31.65 23.74 -26.58
CA LEU A 136 -30.42 23.01 -26.32
C LEU A 136 -29.37 23.15 -27.44
N MET A 137 -29.78 23.17 -28.70
CA MET A 137 -28.86 23.39 -29.84
C MET A 137 -28.26 24.80 -29.84
N ARG A 138 -29.05 25.81 -29.48
CA ARG A 138 -28.59 27.19 -29.31
C ARG A 138 -27.63 27.33 -28.11
N GLU A 139 -27.84 26.57 -27.05
CA GLU A 139 -26.94 26.52 -25.90
C GLU A 139 -25.62 25.81 -26.23
N LEU A 140 -25.65 24.71 -27.00
CA LEU A 140 -24.44 24.04 -27.49
C LEU A 140 -23.61 24.92 -28.42
N GLU A 141 -24.23 25.73 -29.29
CA GLU A 141 -23.52 26.71 -30.13
C GLU A 141 -22.86 27.81 -29.29
N LYS A 142 -23.54 28.27 -28.23
CA LYS A 142 -22.99 29.25 -27.29
C LYS A 142 -21.78 28.69 -26.53
N ILE A 143 -21.86 27.43 -26.07
CA ILE A 143 -20.76 26.72 -25.40
C ILE A 143 -19.59 26.48 -26.37
N LYS A 144 -19.86 26.10 -27.63
CA LYS A 144 -18.81 25.91 -28.64
C LYS A 144 -18.09 27.22 -28.96
N ARG A 145 -18.82 28.34 -29.07
CA ARG A 145 -18.23 29.66 -29.30
C ARG A 145 -17.35 30.11 -28.13
N GLU A 146 -17.82 29.92 -26.90
CA GLU A 146 -17.05 30.24 -25.68
C GLU A 146 -15.79 29.37 -25.57
N ARG A 147 -15.89 28.06 -25.89
CA ARG A 147 -14.74 27.14 -25.91
C ARG A 147 -13.71 27.49 -26.98
N LEU A 148 -14.15 27.96 -28.15
CA LEU A 148 -13.24 28.40 -29.21
C LEU A 148 -12.49 29.68 -28.81
N GLU A 149 -13.17 30.64 -28.19
CA GLU A 149 -12.54 31.89 -27.72
C GLU A 149 -11.53 31.63 -26.59
N GLN A 150 -11.85 30.71 -25.66
CA GLN A 150 -10.92 30.33 -24.59
C GLN A 150 -9.70 29.56 -25.13
N LYS A 151 -9.89 28.70 -26.13
CA LYS A 151 -8.79 27.99 -26.79
C LYS A 151 -7.88 28.95 -27.57
N GLU A 152 -8.43 29.94 -28.26
CA GLU A 152 -7.65 30.96 -28.96
C GLU A 152 -6.82 31.80 -27.98
N LYS A 153 -7.39 32.13 -26.81
CA LYS A 153 -6.66 32.86 -25.76
C LYS A 153 -5.53 32.04 -25.16
N GLU A 154 -5.75 30.75 -24.90
CA GLU A 154 -4.70 29.84 -24.40
C GLU A 154 -3.59 29.63 -25.44
N GLU A 155 -3.93 29.49 -26.72
CA GLU A 155 -2.96 29.34 -27.80
C GLU A 155 -2.10 30.60 -27.96
N ARG A 156 -2.71 31.79 -27.86
CA ARG A 156 -1.99 33.07 -27.87
C ARG A 156 -1.04 33.21 -26.68
N GLU A 157 -1.45 32.78 -25.49
CA GLU A 157 -0.58 32.79 -24.30
C GLU A 157 0.56 31.76 -24.43
N ARG A 158 0.29 30.58 -25.01
CA ARG A 158 1.30 29.55 -25.23
C ARG A 158 2.33 29.98 -26.28
N ALA A 159 1.89 30.63 -27.36
CA ALA A 159 2.77 31.21 -28.36
C ALA A 159 3.69 32.30 -27.76
N ALA A 160 3.14 33.19 -26.92
CA ALA A 160 3.92 34.22 -26.24
C ALA A 160 4.99 33.62 -25.29
N LYS A 161 4.65 32.56 -24.56
CA LYS A 161 5.61 31.84 -23.71
C LYS A 161 6.72 31.14 -24.52
N GLU A 162 6.37 30.60 -25.69
CA GLU A 162 7.36 29.98 -26.56
C GLU A 162 8.30 31.03 -27.17
N GLU A 163 7.80 32.21 -27.53
CA GLU A 163 8.62 33.34 -27.97
C GLU A 163 9.57 33.82 -26.87
N GLU A 164 9.10 33.96 -25.63
CA GLU A 164 9.93 34.32 -24.47
C GLU A 164 11.04 33.28 -24.21
N GLN A 165 10.73 31.99 -24.33
CA GLN A 165 11.73 30.93 -24.21
C GLN A 165 12.76 30.97 -25.34
N ARG A 166 12.32 31.21 -26.58
CA ARG A 166 13.22 31.36 -27.73
C ARG A 166 14.16 32.56 -27.54
N GLU A 167 13.66 33.69 -27.04
CA GLU A 167 14.48 34.86 -26.74
C GLU A 167 15.49 34.58 -25.61
N TYR A 168 15.08 33.87 -24.57
CA TYR A 168 15.96 33.44 -23.47
C TYR A 168 17.09 32.53 -23.97
N ASP A 169 16.76 31.56 -24.82
CA ASP A 169 17.71 30.62 -25.38
C ASP A 169 18.65 31.28 -26.40
N ILE A 170 18.18 32.26 -27.17
CA ILE A 170 19.05 33.06 -28.06
C ILE A 170 20.00 33.93 -27.24
N ALA A 171 19.51 34.57 -26.17
CA ALA A 171 20.32 35.43 -25.31
C ALA A 171 21.36 34.64 -24.50
N ARG A 172 20.99 33.43 -24.02
CA ARG A 172 21.85 32.61 -23.16
C ARG A 172 22.66 31.57 -23.93
N GLY A 173 22.22 31.17 -25.11
CA GLY A 173 22.82 30.14 -25.95
C GLY A 173 24.12 30.55 -26.64
N ASN A 174 24.53 31.82 -26.56
CA ASN A 174 25.83 32.26 -27.07
C ASN A 174 26.94 32.20 -25.98
N PRO A 175 27.78 31.15 -25.97
CA PRO A 175 28.85 31.00 -25.00
C PRO A 175 30.01 32.00 -25.17
N LEU A 176 30.05 32.77 -26.28
CA LEU A 176 31.05 33.83 -26.49
C LEU A 176 30.67 35.16 -25.83
N LEU A 177 29.36 35.41 -25.62
CA LEU A 177 28.86 36.64 -25.01
C LEU A 177 28.66 36.53 -23.49
N ASN A 178 28.57 35.31 -22.96
CA ASN A 178 28.55 35.04 -21.52
C ASN A 178 29.86 34.35 -21.12
N PRO A 179 30.95 35.10 -20.81
CA PRO A 179 32.18 34.52 -20.32
C PRO A 179 31.92 33.82 -18.99
N GLN A 180 31.75 32.50 -19.05
CA GLN A 180 31.77 31.65 -17.86
C GLN A 180 33.24 31.53 -17.48
N ASP A 181 33.63 32.11 -16.34
CA ASP A 181 34.99 31.96 -15.81
C ASP A 181 35.26 30.48 -15.48
N PHE A 182 35.77 29.72 -16.45
CA PHE A 182 36.22 28.33 -16.29
C PHE A 182 37.55 28.25 -15.52
N ASN A 183 37.64 28.92 -14.38
CA ASN A 183 38.66 28.60 -13.39
C ASN A 183 38.27 27.29 -12.71
N LEU A 184 38.62 26.16 -13.36
CA LEU A 184 38.54 24.82 -12.76
C LEU A 184 39.52 24.76 -11.59
N LYS A 185 39.06 25.22 -10.43
CA LYS A 185 39.73 25.07 -9.14
C LYS A 185 39.84 23.58 -8.88
N ARG A 186 41.04 23.03 -9.09
CA ARG A 186 41.38 21.65 -8.73
C ARG A 186 40.98 21.44 -7.28
N ARG A 187 39.97 20.61 -7.07
CA ARG A 187 39.40 20.35 -5.74
C ARG A 187 40.39 19.45 -5.01
N TRP A 188 40.55 19.65 -3.69
CA TRP A 188 41.40 18.80 -2.86
C TRP A 188 41.01 17.31 -2.96
N ASP A 189 39.74 17.06 -3.26
CA ASP A 189 39.18 15.73 -3.51
C ASP A 189 39.66 15.08 -4.80
N ASP A 190 40.27 15.79 -5.76
CA ASP A 190 40.52 15.30 -7.12
C ASP A 190 41.62 14.23 -7.20
N ASP A 191 42.58 14.27 -6.27
CA ASP A 191 43.74 13.34 -6.20
C ASP A 191 43.46 12.06 -5.37
N VAL A 192 42.21 11.81 -5.00
CA VAL A 192 41.83 10.58 -4.29
C VAL A 192 41.52 9.47 -5.30
N VAL A 193 42.23 8.34 -5.21
CA VAL A 193 42.09 7.19 -6.13
C VAL A 193 40.73 6.47 -6.06
N PHE A 194 39.94 6.70 -5.02
CA PHE A 194 38.58 6.17 -4.88
C PHE A 194 37.56 7.30 -4.68
N LYS A 195 36.54 7.35 -5.53
CA LYS A 195 35.43 8.31 -5.40
C LYS A 195 34.15 7.56 -5.00
N ASN A 196 33.34 8.17 -4.14
CA ASN A 196 31.93 7.80 -3.91
C ASN A 196 31.67 6.31 -3.58
N GLN A 197 32.52 5.66 -2.77
CA GLN A 197 32.39 4.23 -2.45
C GLN A 197 31.07 3.87 -1.73
N ALA A 198 30.53 4.78 -0.91
CA ALA A 198 29.30 4.58 -0.14
C ALA A 198 28.03 5.05 -0.89
N ARG A 199 28.16 5.46 -2.16
CA ARG A 199 27.00 5.93 -2.92
C ARG A 199 26.11 4.74 -3.25
N GLY A 200 24.95 4.68 -2.61
CA GLY A 200 23.98 3.59 -2.78
C GLY A 200 24.11 2.45 -1.79
N THR A 201 24.97 2.57 -0.77
CA THR A 201 25.09 1.57 0.31
C THR A 201 24.14 1.81 1.48
N GLU A 202 23.17 2.72 1.33
CA GLU A 202 22.07 2.80 2.29
C GLU A 202 21.40 1.44 2.33
N GLU A 203 21.48 0.76 3.48
CA GLU A 203 20.83 -0.52 3.69
C GLU A 203 19.31 -0.29 3.61
N LYS A 204 18.76 -0.44 2.40
CA LYS A 204 17.31 -0.41 2.15
C LYS A 204 16.59 -1.64 2.71
N ARG A 205 17.30 -2.54 3.39
CA ARG A 205 16.68 -3.70 4.03
C ARG A 205 15.83 -3.16 5.18
N GLY A 206 14.53 -3.41 5.10
CA GLY A 206 13.59 -3.01 6.13
C GLY A 206 13.93 -3.64 7.48
N LYS A 207 13.20 -3.23 8.52
CA LYS A 207 13.34 -3.83 9.86
C LYS A 207 12.78 -5.26 9.82
N GLU A 208 13.62 -6.21 9.45
CA GLU A 208 13.27 -7.63 9.37
C GLU A 208 13.46 -8.31 10.73
N PHE A 209 12.43 -9.01 11.19
CA PHE A 209 12.57 -9.90 12.34
C PHE A 209 12.98 -11.29 11.85
N VAL A 210 14.10 -11.79 12.37
CA VAL A 210 14.59 -13.14 12.10
C VAL A 210 14.37 -14.01 13.34
N ASN A 211 13.60 -15.08 13.21
CA ASN A 211 13.43 -16.10 14.25
C ASN A 211 14.66 -17.03 14.33
N ASP A 212 15.82 -16.45 14.59
CA ASP A 212 17.10 -17.13 14.78
C ASP A 212 17.95 -16.33 15.77
N LEU A 213 18.37 -16.97 16.86
CA LEU A 213 19.12 -16.33 17.92
C LEU A 213 20.53 -15.89 17.50
N LEU A 214 21.15 -16.55 16.52
CA LEU A 214 22.53 -16.24 16.10
C LEU A 214 22.59 -15.34 14.87
N ARG A 215 21.57 -15.39 14.00
CA ARG A 215 21.51 -14.60 12.77
C ARG A 215 20.67 -13.33 12.87
N SER A 216 19.94 -13.15 13.98
CA SER A 216 19.23 -11.90 14.22
C SER A 216 20.21 -10.71 14.24
N ASP A 217 19.72 -9.56 13.80
CA ASP A 217 20.52 -8.33 13.86
C ASP A 217 20.82 -7.91 15.30
N PHE A 218 19.99 -8.34 16.26
CA PHE A 218 20.31 -8.21 17.68
C PHE A 218 21.62 -8.93 18.02
N HIS A 219 21.75 -10.21 17.65
CA HIS A 219 22.95 -10.98 18.00
C HIS A 219 24.18 -10.51 17.24
N LYS A 220 24.07 -10.15 15.97
CA LYS A 220 25.17 -9.54 15.22
C LYS A 220 25.68 -8.28 15.91
N ARG A 221 24.78 -7.35 16.28
CA ARG A 221 25.13 -6.11 17.00
C ARG A 221 25.70 -6.39 18.40
N PHE A 222 25.17 -7.39 19.09
CA PHE A 222 25.67 -7.82 20.39
C PHE A 222 27.11 -8.35 20.27
N MET A 223 27.38 -9.25 19.32
CA MET A 223 28.72 -9.77 19.06
C MET A 223 29.69 -8.64 18.68
N SER A 224 29.34 -7.77 17.73
CA SER A 224 30.19 -6.62 17.36
C SER A 224 30.46 -5.65 18.50
N LYS A 225 29.58 -5.58 19.51
CA LYS A 225 29.75 -4.70 20.68
C LYS A 225 30.63 -5.30 21.77
N TYR A 226 30.45 -6.60 22.05
CA TYR A 226 31.08 -7.25 23.21
C TYR A 226 32.26 -8.15 22.85
N VAL A 227 32.44 -8.47 21.58
CA VAL A 227 33.56 -9.23 21.06
C VAL A 227 34.24 -8.36 19.99
N ARG A 228 35.51 -8.01 20.22
CA ARG A 228 36.30 -7.14 19.34
C ARG A 228 37.24 -7.94 18.46
#